data_AF-A0A2E3NJ43-F1
#
_entry.id   AF-A0A2E3NJ43-F1
#
_cell.length_a   1.000
_cell.length_b   1.000
_cell.length_c   1.000
_cell.angle_alpha   90.00
_cell.angle_beta   90.00
_cell.angle_gamma   90.00
#
_symmetry.space_group_name_H-M   'P 1'
#
loop_
_entity.id
_entity.type
_entity.pdbx_description
1 polymer ?
#
loop_
_entity_poly.entity_id
_entity_poly.type
_entity_poly.pdbx_seq_one_letter_code
_entity_poly.pdbx_strand_id
1 'polypeptide(L)'
;MTPFSTAHKFNGFADVFLNNGGLRGLRDFYVSFAPKMPFKKWKARLWFHQFWDDQGGDNLGQEYNLVTSYKLNKYISFLWKAAYFDGGKNRSPRASATRSIVQTTFKF
;
A
#
# COMPACT_ATOMS: atom_id res chain seq x y z
N MET A 1 -19.55 0.38 0.22
CA MET A 1 -18.18 0.54 -0.30
C MET A 1 -18.27 0.65 -1.81
N THR A 2 -17.67 1.66 -2.44
CA THR A 2 -17.71 1.81 -3.91
C THR A 2 -16.52 1.09 -4.56
N PRO A 3 -16.64 0.61 -5.82
CA PRO A 3 -15.61 -0.20 -6.48
C PRO A 3 -14.25 0.51 -6.64
N PHE A 4 -14.22 1.83 -6.48
CA PHE A 4 -13.05 2.68 -6.68
C PHE A 4 -12.59 3.42 -5.41
N SER A 5 -13.21 3.15 -4.26
CA SER A 5 -12.77 3.77 -3.00
C SER A 5 -11.49 3.11 -2.53
N THR A 6 -10.41 3.85 -2.62
CA THR A 6 -9.13 3.51 -2.05
C THR A 6 -9.09 4.06 -0.63
N ALA A 7 -9.37 3.21 0.38
CA ALA A 7 -9.24 3.57 1.80
C ALA A 7 -7.76 3.82 2.23
N HIS A 8 -6.85 3.92 1.26
CA HIS A 8 -5.40 3.77 1.31
C HIS A 8 -4.59 4.90 1.95
N LYS A 9 -5.17 5.67 2.87
CA LYS A 9 -4.30 6.55 3.67
C LYS A 9 -3.80 5.85 4.93
N PHE A 10 -4.61 4.95 5.47
CA PHE A 10 -4.32 4.16 6.67
C PHE A 10 -4.88 2.75 6.40
N ASN A 11 -4.14 1.68 6.72
CA ASN A 11 -4.48 0.26 6.48
C ASN A 11 -3.91 -0.41 5.20
N GLY A 12 -2.88 0.18 4.59
CA GLY A 12 -2.18 -0.46 3.47
C GLY A 12 -2.86 -0.36 2.09
N PHE A 13 -2.13 -0.79 1.07
CA PHE A 13 -2.53 -0.75 -0.34
C PHE A 13 -3.07 -2.09 -0.86
N ALA A 14 -2.88 -3.21 -0.15
CA ALA A 14 -3.35 -4.52 -0.58
C ALA A 14 -4.84 -4.80 -0.25
N ASP A 15 -5.57 -3.84 0.32
CA ASP A 15 -7.00 -3.94 0.66
C ASP A 15 -7.35 -5.12 1.59
N VAL A 16 -6.41 -5.53 2.45
CA VAL A 16 -6.66 -6.63 3.40
C VAL A 16 -7.55 -6.19 4.57
N PHE A 17 -7.41 -4.94 5.03
CA PHE A 17 -8.15 -4.40 6.16
C PHE A 17 -9.15 -3.29 5.76
N LEU A 18 -9.98 -3.55 4.75
CA LEU A 18 -11.02 -2.64 4.25
C LEU A 18 -12.06 -2.22 5.34
N ASN A 19 -12.15 -2.96 6.44
CA ASN A 19 -13.05 -2.67 7.57
C ASN A 19 -12.30 -2.39 8.89
N ASN A 20 -11.08 -1.81 8.84
CA ASN A 20 -10.29 -1.41 10.02
C ASN A 20 -10.07 -2.52 11.08
N GLY A 21 -9.84 -3.78 10.66
CA GLY A 21 -9.67 -4.91 11.59
C GLY A 21 -10.97 -5.45 12.19
N GLY A 22 -12.14 -4.97 11.75
CA GLY A 22 -13.44 -5.46 12.20
C GLY A 22 -13.73 -5.08 13.65
N LEU A 23 -14.32 -6.01 14.42
CA LEU A 23 -14.82 -5.74 15.78
C LEU A 23 -13.71 -5.49 16.82
N ARG A 24 -12.47 -5.89 16.54
CA ARG A 24 -11.36 -5.76 17.49
C ARG A 24 -10.42 -4.60 17.19
N GLY A 25 -10.68 -3.85 16.12
CA GLY A 25 -9.85 -2.73 15.68
C GLY A 25 -8.54 -3.16 15.01
N LEU A 26 -7.77 -2.18 14.56
CA LEU A 26 -6.50 -2.36 13.87
C LEU A 26 -5.51 -1.30 14.32
N ARG A 27 -4.33 -1.74 14.73
CA ARG A 27 -3.16 -0.89 14.95
C ARG A 27 -2.21 -1.04 13.77
N ASP A 28 -1.95 0.05 13.07
CA ASP A 28 -1.05 0.13 11.91
C ASP A 28 0.17 0.99 12.30
N PHE A 29 1.35 0.36 12.34
CA PHE A 29 2.62 1.07 12.36
C PHE A 29 3.20 1.05 10.95
N TYR A 30 3.55 2.22 10.43
CA TYR A 30 4.16 2.32 9.12
C TYR A 30 5.34 3.27 9.08
N VAL A 31 6.27 2.94 8.19
CA VAL A 31 7.38 3.82 7.81
C VAL A 31 7.36 3.99 6.30
N SER A 32 7.70 5.20 5.84
CA SER A 32 7.79 5.49 4.41
C SER A 32 9.17 6.00 4.05
N PHE A 33 9.68 5.53 2.92
CA PHE A 33 10.97 5.96 2.37
C PHE A 33 10.79 6.51 0.96
N ALA A 34 11.24 7.73 0.73
CA ALA A 34 11.09 8.43 -0.56
C ALA A 34 12.42 9.05 -0.99
N PRO A 35 13.32 8.28 -1.64
CA PRO A 35 14.63 8.79 -2.02
C PRO A 35 14.51 9.87 -3.09
N LYS A 36 15.37 10.89 -3.00
CA LYS A 36 15.56 11.84 -4.10
C LYS A 36 16.43 11.16 -5.16
N MET A 37 15.80 10.78 -6.27
CA MET A 37 16.50 10.20 -7.42
C MET A 37 17.28 11.28 -8.18
N PRO A 38 18.50 11.00 -8.67
CA PRO A 38 19.26 11.94 -9.50
C PRO A 38 18.53 12.25 -10.83
N PHE A 39 17.75 11.30 -11.33
CA PHE A 39 16.92 11.47 -12.51
C PHE A 39 15.56 12.08 -12.14
N LYS A 40 15.37 13.38 -12.39
CA LYS A 40 14.12 14.13 -12.08
C LYS A 40 12.83 13.53 -12.68
N LYS A 41 12.97 12.67 -13.69
CA LYS A 41 11.86 11.97 -14.36
C LYS A 41 11.33 10.77 -13.57
N TRP A 42 12.13 10.21 -12.67
CA TRP A 42 11.79 9.05 -11.85
C TRP A 42 11.51 9.47 -10.41
N LYS A 43 10.44 8.92 -9.83
CA LYS A 43 10.16 9.04 -8.40
C LYS A 43 9.74 7.68 -7.89
N ALA A 44 10.26 7.28 -6.74
CA ALA A 44 9.83 6.09 -6.04
C ALA A 44 9.50 6.45 -4.59
N ARG A 45 8.55 5.71 -4.02
CA ARG A 45 8.25 5.73 -2.61
C ARG A 45 7.92 4.31 -2.16
N LEU A 46 8.52 3.91 -1.07
CA LEU A 46 8.31 2.64 -0.41
C LEU A 46 7.56 2.89 0.89
N TRP A 47 6.71 1.95 1.27
CA TRP A 47 6.16 1.88 2.62
C TRP A 47 6.30 0.47 3.14
N PHE A 48 6.54 0.39 4.43
CA PHE A 48 6.42 -0.84 5.19
C PHE A 48 5.36 -0.62 6.26
N HIS A 49 4.44 -1.57 6.40
CA HIS A 49 3.41 -1.58 7.42
C HIS A 49 3.55 -2.85 8.26
N GLN A 50 3.30 -2.71 9.55
CA GLN A 50 3.14 -3.81 10.47
C GLN A 50 1.80 -3.64 11.19
N PHE A 51 0.98 -4.69 11.14
CA PHE A 51 -0.39 -4.68 11.63
C PHE A 51 -0.54 -5.52 12.89
N TRP A 52 -1.29 -5.00 13.84
CA TRP A 52 -1.72 -5.74 15.02
C TRP A 52 -3.20 -5.54 15.33
N ASP A 53 -3.76 -6.50 16.05
CA ASP A 53 -5.04 -6.34 16.73
C ASP A 53 -4.94 -5.27 17.84
N ASP A 54 -5.98 -4.44 17.99
CA ASP A 54 -5.98 -3.37 19.00
C ASP A 54 -6.27 -3.93 20.41
N GLN A 55 -7.19 -4.89 20.52
CA GLN A 55 -7.62 -5.44 21.81
C GLN A 55 -6.67 -6.47 22.43
N GLY A 56 -5.92 -7.21 21.61
CA GLY A 56 -5.08 -8.33 22.05
C GLY A 56 -3.65 -8.29 21.54
N GLY A 57 -3.31 -7.39 20.62
CA GLY A 57 -1.95 -7.23 20.11
C GLY A 57 -1.42 -8.38 19.25
N ASP A 58 -2.30 -9.25 18.74
CA ASP A 58 -1.86 -10.30 17.82
C ASP A 58 -1.23 -9.72 16.57
N ASN A 59 -0.16 -10.36 16.11
CA ASN A 59 0.45 -10.04 14.84
C ASN A 59 -0.47 -10.47 13.70
N LEU A 60 -1.09 -9.48 13.03
CA LEU A 60 -1.99 -9.69 11.91
C LEU A 60 -1.24 -9.79 10.58
N GLY A 61 0.02 -9.36 10.53
CA GLY A 61 0.87 -9.43 9.34
C GLY A 61 1.57 -8.13 9.02
N GLN A 62 2.27 -8.13 7.90
CA GLN A 62 3.07 -7.01 7.42
C GLN A 62 2.82 -6.76 5.94
N GLU A 63 3.01 -5.52 5.49
CA GLU A 63 2.81 -5.15 4.08
C GLU A 63 3.95 -4.29 3.55
N TYR A 64 4.38 -4.60 2.35
CA TYR A 64 5.36 -3.85 1.58
C TYR A 64 4.69 -3.20 0.40
N ASN A 65 4.85 -1.89 0.28
CA ASN A 65 4.29 -1.11 -0.81
C ASN A 65 5.38 -0.39 -1.57
N LEU A 66 5.27 -0.41 -2.90
CA LEU A 66 6.10 0.36 -3.82
C LEU A 66 5.20 1.17 -4.73
N VAL A 67 5.42 2.48 -4.77
CA VAL A 67 4.86 3.35 -5.78
C VAL A 67 6.01 4.00 -6.53
N THR A 68 6.05 3.79 -7.83
CA THR A 68 7.00 4.46 -8.72
C THR A 68 6.27 5.21 -9.83
N SER A 69 6.84 6.32 -10.26
CA SER A 69 6.33 7.09 -11.39
C SER A 69 7.46 7.48 -12.30
N TYR A 70 7.18 7.41 -13.60
CA TYR A 70 8.11 7.82 -14.64
C TYR A 70 7.47 8.83 -15.58
N LYS A 71 8.08 10.00 -15.70
CA LYS A 71 7.69 11.02 -16.67
C LYS A 71 8.47 10.80 -17.96
N LEU A 72 7.79 10.31 -19.00
CA LEU A 72 8.40 10.14 -20.32
C LEU A 72 8.68 11.51 -20.96
N ASN A 73 7.65 12.38 -20.99
CA ASN A 73 7.73 13.75 -21.50
C ASN A 73 6.69 14.65 -20.77
N LYS A 74 6.48 15.89 -21.24
CA LYS A 74 5.50 16.83 -20.64
C LYS A 74 4.03 16.38 -20.77
N TYR A 75 3.75 15.49 -21.72
CA TYR A 75 2.42 15.01 -22.06
C TYR A 75 2.11 13.63 -21.49
N ILE A 76 3.12 12.78 -21.26
CA ILE A 76 2.94 11.38 -20.90
C ILE A 76 3.71 11.06 -19.61
N SER A 77 3.00 10.48 -18.64
CA SER A 77 3.60 9.90 -17.44
C SER A 77 2.98 8.56 -17.08
N PHE A 78 3.82 7.67 -16.57
CA PHE A 78 3.45 6.37 -16.04
C PHE A 78 3.52 6.38 -14.53
N LEU A 79 2.62 5.65 -13.90
CA LEU A 79 2.60 5.39 -12.48
C LEU A 79 2.34 3.91 -12.27
N TRP A 80 3.16 3.27 -11.45
CA TRP A 80 3.00 1.89 -11.05
C TRP A 80 2.93 1.82 -9.53
N LYS A 81 1.95 1.09 -9.02
CA LYS A 81 1.77 0.77 -7.61
C LYS A 81 1.81 -0.74 -7.45
N ALA A 82 2.54 -1.23 -6.46
CA ALA A 82 2.58 -2.62 -6.07
C ALA A 82 2.47 -2.71 -4.55
N ALA A 83 1.76 -3.71 -4.06
CA ALA A 83 1.56 -3.99 -2.65
C ALA A 83 1.66 -5.51 -2.46
N TYR A 84 2.39 -5.93 -1.43
CA TYR A 84 2.51 -7.32 -1.02
C TYR A 84 2.27 -7.40 0.49
N PHE A 85 1.21 -8.10 0.86
CA PHE A 85 0.86 -8.40 2.24
C PHE A 85 1.21 -9.85 2.56
N ASP A 86 1.85 -10.03 3.71
CA ASP A 86 2.17 -11.32 4.30
C ASP A 86 1.46 -11.44 5.65
N GLY A 87 0.62 -12.44 5.77
CA GLY A 87 -0.26 -12.64 6.90
C GLY A 87 0.46 -13.17 8.12
N GLY A 88 0.15 -12.61 9.29
CA GLY A 88 0.59 -13.15 10.55
C GLY A 88 -0.04 -14.51 10.84
N LYS A 89 0.60 -15.31 11.71
CA LYS A 89 0.11 -16.67 12.04
C LYS A 89 -1.23 -16.67 12.77
N ASN A 90 -1.57 -15.59 13.47
CA ASN A 90 -2.73 -15.51 14.34
C ASN A 90 -3.72 -14.46 13.81
N ARG A 91 -4.97 -14.88 13.56
CA ARG A 91 -6.10 -14.00 13.21
C ARG A 91 -5.88 -13.10 11.98
N SER A 92 -4.87 -13.38 11.15
CA SER A 92 -4.71 -12.68 9.87
C SER A 92 -5.93 -12.96 8.97
N PRO A 93 -6.53 -11.94 8.34
CA PRO A 93 -7.64 -12.15 7.40
C PRO A 93 -7.26 -12.96 6.16
N ARG A 94 -5.97 -12.98 5.80
CA ARG A 94 -5.43 -13.68 4.62
C ARG A 94 -4.04 -14.22 4.91
N ALA A 95 -3.67 -15.34 4.30
CA ALA A 95 -2.29 -15.85 4.37
C ALA A 95 -1.31 -14.92 3.64
N SER A 96 -1.69 -14.44 2.45
CA SER A 96 -0.96 -13.40 1.71
C SER A 96 -1.89 -12.69 0.74
N ALA A 97 -1.50 -11.51 0.27
CA ALA A 97 -2.22 -10.80 -0.79
C ALA A 97 -1.25 -9.94 -1.62
N THR A 98 -1.40 -9.98 -2.94
CA THR A 98 -0.62 -9.13 -3.85
C THR A 98 -1.58 -8.27 -4.66
N ARG A 99 -1.24 -6.98 -4.80
CA ARG A 99 -1.98 -6.06 -5.66
C ARG A 99 -1.02 -5.20 -6.47
N SER A 100 -1.34 -5.00 -7.74
CA SER A 100 -0.59 -4.07 -8.59
C SER A 100 -1.51 -3.29 -9.50
N ILE A 101 -1.14 -2.04 -9.78
CA ILE A 101 -1.88 -1.12 -10.64
C ILE A 101 -0.88 -0.38 -11.51
N VAL A 102 -1.12 -0.35 -12.82
CA VAL A 102 -0.41 0.50 -13.77
C VAL A 102 -1.37 1.56 -14.29
N GLN A 103 -0.93 2.82 -14.27
CA GLN A 103 -1.68 3.97 -14.75
C GLN A 103 -0.82 4.77 -15.73
N THR A 104 -1.39 5.06 -16.89
CA THR A 104 -0.82 6.00 -17.86
C THR A 104 -1.64 7.28 -17.83
N THR A 105 -0.97 8.42 -17.78
CA THR A 105 -1.60 9.75 -17.78
C THR A 105 -1.15 10.53 -19.00
N PHE A 106 -2.13 11.03 -19.77
CA PHE A 106 -1.94 11.93 -20.89
C PHE A 106 -2.37 13.34 -20.49
N LYS A 107 -1.58 14.35 -20.86
CA LYS A 107 -1.91 15.77 -20.72
C LYS A 107 -2.01 16.38 -22.11
N PHE A 108 -3.08 17.12 -22.34
CA PHE A 108 -3.37 17.90 -23.55
C PHE A 108 -3.22 19.38 -23.23
#